data_AF-A0A4R6X7V7-F1
#
_entry.id   AF-A0A4R6X7V7-F1
#
_cell.length_a   1.000
_cell.length_b   1.000
_cell.length_c   1.000
_cell.angle_alpha   90.00
_cell.angle_beta   90.00
_cell.angle_gamma   90.00
#
_symmetry.space_group_name_H-M   'P 1'
#
loop_
_entity.id
_entity.type
_entity.pdbx_description
1 polymer ?
#
loop_
_entity_poly.entity_id
_entity_poly.type
_entity_poly.pdbx_seq_one_letter_code
_entity_poly.pdbx_strand_id
1 'polypeptide(L)'
;MSWFSSLNTVVIDFDQSHLFFPRIILTLIAVLGLVIVVTNARPVLRAIRSGRYQFFVKNADFFRLIATLALIPGYFWMMDFIGSVLPNMGLGFLLASIPFVFLMSMLYCHEKTRRNVTIIVANALLAPTFVWVVLYHFFLVSMP
;
A
#
# COMPACT_ATOMS: atom_id res chain seq x y z
N MET A 1 2.35 -11.19 46.65
CA MET A 1 1.98 -12.11 45.55
C MET A 1 0.84 -11.53 44.69
N SER A 2 0.85 -10.22 44.41
CA SER A 2 -0.23 -9.51 43.69
C SER A 2 0.28 -8.65 42.53
N TRP A 3 1.58 -8.31 42.51
CA TRP A 3 2.20 -7.45 41.49
C TRP A 3 2.50 -8.17 40.16
N PHE A 4 2.79 -9.49 40.22
CA PHE A 4 2.98 -10.30 39.01
C PHE A 4 1.67 -10.58 38.26
N SER A 5 0.54 -10.64 38.96
CA SER A 5 -0.78 -10.85 38.34
C SER A 5 -1.24 -9.60 37.57
N SER A 6 -0.90 -8.40 38.03
CA SER A 6 -1.23 -7.14 37.34
C SER A 6 -0.44 -6.90 36.06
N LEU A 7 0.76 -7.48 35.91
CA LEU A 7 1.55 -7.37 34.67
C LEU A 7 1.01 -8.25 33.53
N ASN A 8 0.25 -9.31 33.86
CA ASN A 8 -0.39 -10.20 32.89
C ASN A 8 -1.86 -9.86 32.64
N THR A 9 -2.42 -8.88 33.35
CA THR A 9 -3.79 -8.42 33.11
C THR A 9 -3.74 -7.31 32.07
N VAL A 10 -3.44 -7.68 30.82
CA VAL A 10 -3.60 -6.78 29.68
C VAL A 10 -5.11 -6.67 29.44
N VAL A 11 -5.75 -5.71 30.12
CA VAL A 11 -7.10 -5.27 29.78
C VAL A 11 -6.98 -4.52 28.46
N ILE A 12 -7.09 -5.24 27.35
CA ILE A 12 -7.25 -4.62 26.04
C ILE A 12 -8.65 -4.03 26.03
N ASP A 13 -8.73 -2.70 26.11
CA ASP A 13 -9.97 -1.99 25.85
C ASP A 13 -10.30 -2.18 24.36
N PHE A 14 -11.16 -3.17 24.08
CA PHE A 14 -11.51 -3.58 22.72
C PHE A 14 -12.06 -2.41 21.90
N ASP A 15 -12.59 -1.38 22.56
CA ASP A 15 -13.07 -0.15 21.96
C ASP A 15 -11.94 0.70 21.34
N GLN A 16 -10.70 0.66 21.85
CA GLN A 16 -9.56 1.39 21.26
C GLN A 16 -8.70 0.52 20.34
N SER A 17 -8.93 -0.78 20.29
CA SER A 17 -8.12 -1.73 19.52
C SER A 17 -8.07 -1.41 18.02
N HIS A 18 -9.16 -0.87 17.46
CA HIS A 18 -9.25 -0.51 16.04
C HIS A 18 -8.36 0.68 15.67
N LEU A 19 -8.00 1.55 16.64
CA LEU A 19 -7.08 2.67 16.42
C LEU A 19 -5.62 2.29 16.60
N PHE A 20 -5.33 1.13 17.20
CA PHE A 20 -3.97 0.69 17.47
C PHE A 20 -3.17 0.51 16.18
N PHE A 21 -3.75 -0.18 15.20
CA PHE A 21 -3.11 -0.41 13.90
C PHE A 21 -2.92 0.89 13.09
N PRO A 22 -3.95 1.74 12.89
CA PRO A 22 -3.77 3.07 12.28
C PRO A 22 -2.70 3.92 12.96
N ARG A 23 -2.65 3.91 14.29
CA ARG A 23 -1.69 4.73 15.06
C ARG A 23 -0.25 4.29 14.82
N ILE A 24 0.02 2.98 14.76
CA ILE A 24 1.35 2.44 14.44
C ILE A 24 1.76 2.81 13.01
N ILE A 25 0.85 2.68 12.04
CA ILE A 25 1.15 3.04 10.66
C ILE A 25 1.45 4.53 10.55
N LEU A 26 0.63 5.40 11.18
CA LEU A 26 0.83 6.84 11.16
C LEU A 26 2.15 7.26 11.79
N THR A 27 2.52 6.66 12.94
CA THR A 27 3.81 6.97 13.57
C THR A 27 4.98 6.50 12.71
N LEU A 28 4.90 5.31 12.10
CA LEU A 28 5.93 4.79 11.22
C LEU A 28 6.10 5.67 9.97
N ILE A 29 5.01 6.08 9.32
CA ILE A 29 5.03 7.00 8.18
C ILE A 29 5.60 8.35 8.59
N ALA A 30 5.22 8.89 9.75
CA ALA A 30 5.73 10.18 10.23
C ALA A 30 7.23 10.13 10.51
N VAL A 31 7.73 9.06 11.13
CA VAL A 31 9.17 8.85 11.38
C VAL A 31 9.93 8.74 10.06
N LEU A 32 9.43 7.92 9.11
CA LEU A 32 10.05 7.77 7.81
C LEU A 32 10.08 9.12 7.05
N GLY A 33 8.98 9.86 7.09
CA GLY A 33 8.90 11.20 6.51
C GLY A 33 9.91 12.17 7.13
N LEU A 34 10.06 12.16 8.46
CA LEU A 34 11.05 12.96 9.17
C LEU A 34 12.47 12.60 8.73
N VAL A 35 12.80 11.31 8.62
CA VAL A 35 14.12 10.83 8.16
C VAL A 35 14.39 11.32 6.75
N ILE A 36 13.42 11.22 5.83
CA ILE A 36 13.56 11.70 4.45
C ILE A 36 13.81 13.22 4.44
N VAL A 37 13.05 13.99 5.21
CA VAL A 37 13.23 15.45 5.30
C VAL A 37 14.63 15.77 5.83
N VAL A 38 15.08 15.16 6.92
CA VAL A 38 16.39 15.46 7.50
C VAL A 38 17.53 15.07 6.54
N THR A 39 17.43 13.91 5.89
CA THR A 39 18.45 13.42 4.95
C THR A 39 18.51 14.23 3.65
N ASN A 40 17.37 14.70 3.14
CA ASN A 40 17.27 15.40 1.85
C ASN A 40 17.07 16.92 1.96
N ALA A 41 16.90 17.50 3.15
CA ALA A 41 16.66 18.94 3.31
C ALA A 41 17.80 19.79 2.75
N ARG A 42 19.06 19.42 3.02
CA ARG A 42 20.24 20.17 2.57
C ARG A 42 20.37 20.25 1.04
N PRO A 43 20.34 19.14 0.27
CA PRO A 43 20.42 19.20 -1.18
C PRO A 43 19.21 19.93 -1.80
N VAL A 44 18.01 19.74 -1.25
CA VAL A 44 16.78 20.41 -1.73
C VAL A 44 16.86 21.93 -1.51
N LEU A 45 17.26 22.38 -0.32
CA LEU A 45 17.42 23.81 -0.02
C LEU A 45 18.49 24.48 -0.90
N ARG A 46 19.59 23.78 -1.21
CA ARG A 46 20.61 24.26 -2.15
C ARG A 46 20.09 24.36 -3.59
N ALA A 47 19.29 23.39 -4.03
CA ALA A 47 18.66 23.40 -5.36
C ALA A 47 17.64 24.55 -5.50
N ILE A 48 16.86 24.82 -4.46
CA ILE A 48 15.91 25.94 -4.41
C ILE A 48 16.65 27.29 -4.45
N ARG A 49 17.69 27.47 -3.62
CA ARG A 49 18.47 28.73 -3.58
C ARG A 49 19.27 29.00 -4.86
N SER A 50 19.64 27.98 -5.61
CA SER A 50 20.40 28.12 -6.87
C SER A 50 19.51 28.34 -8.10
N GLY A 51 18.18 28.42 -7.93
CA GLY A 51 17.23 28.61 -9.04
C GLY A 51 17.15 27.42 -10.02
N ARG A 52 17.85 26.32 -9.72
CA ARG A 52 17.86 25.07 -10.52
C ARG A 52 16.83 24.05 -10.03
N TYR A 53 15.83 24.50 -9.27
CA TYR A 53 14.76 23.63 -8.80
C TYR A 53 13.80 23.33 -9.95
N GLN A 54 13.97 22.17 -10.58
CA GLN A 54 13.02 21.65 -11.56
C GLN A 54 12.15 20.61 -10.85
N PHE A 55 10.91 20.97 -10.51
CA PHE A 55 9.92 20.02 -9.96
C PHE A 55 9.59 18.91 -10.97
N PHE A 56 9.65 19.25 -12.27
CA PHE A 56 9.50 18.31 -13.37
C PHE A 56 10.81 18.23 -14.16
N VAL A 57 11.41 17.04 -14.17
CA VAL A 57 12.54 16.72 -15.04
C VAL A 57 12.08 16.82 -16.50
N LYS A 58 12.95 17.28 -17.40
CA LYS A 58 12.64 17.61 -18.81
C LYS A 58 12.01 16.45 -19.64
N ASN A 59 12.06 15.22 -19.14
CA ASN A 59 11.46 14.01 -19.71
C ASN A 59 10.63 13.22 -18.67
N ALA A 60 9.89 13.90 -17.80
CA ALA A 60 9.03 13.20 -16.84
C ALA A 60 7.96 12.39 -17.58
N ASP A 61 7.81 11.10 -17.22
CA ASP A 61 6.80 10.21 -17.77
C ASP A 61 5.40 10.57 -17.23
N PHE A 62 4.83 11.68 -17.72
CA PHE A 62 3.50 12.15 -17.32
C PHE A 62 2.41 11.10 -17.56
N PHE A 63 2.53 10.29 -18.61
CA PHE A 63 1.61 9.20 -18.88
C PHE A 63 1.58 8.19 -17.73
N ARG A 64 2.75 7.77 -17.23
CA ARG A 64 2.83 6.85 -16.10
C ARG A 64 2.26 7.51 -14.85
N LEU A 65 2.62 8.77 -14.59
CA LEU A 65 2.11 9.50 -13.43
C LEU A 65 0.58 9.59 -13.42
N ILE A 66 -0.03 9.98 -14.55
CA ILE A 66 -1.48 10.11 -14.69
C ILE A 66 -2.15 8.73 -14.64
N ALA A 67 -1.58 7.73 -15.31
CA ALA A 67 -2.11 6.37 -15.27
C ALA A 67 -2.09 5.81 -13.84
N THR A 68 -1.00 5.97 -13.09
CA THR A 68 -0.92 5.56 -11.68
C THR A 68 -1.94 6.33 -10.82
N LEU A 69 -2.06 7.64 -11.04
CA LEU A 69 -3.02 8.47 -10.31
C LEU A 69 -4.48 8.08 -10.60
N ALA A 70 -4.78 7.58 -11.79
CA ALA A 70 -6.11 7.05 -12.13
C ALA A 70 -6.33 5.62 -11.62
N LEU A 71 -5.29 4.78 -11.62
CA LEU A 71 -5.36 3.40 -11.18
C LEU A 71 -5.64 3.26 -9.68
N ILE A 72 -5.11 4.17 -8.85
CA ILE A 72 -5.34 4.16 -7.39
C ILE A 72 -6.82 4.33 -7.01
N PRO A 73 -7.52 5.41 -7.41
CA PRO A 73 -8.95 5.54 -7.12
C PRO A 73 -9.78 4.48 -7.87
N GLY A 74 -9.35 4.05 -9.07
CA GLY A 74 -9.98 2.95 -9.79
C GLY A 74 -9.94 1.63 -9.02
N TYR A 75 -8.84 1.34 -8.33
CA TYR A 75 -8.71 0.17 -7.46
C TYR A 75 -9.69 0.22 -6.29
N PHE A 76 -9.78 1.35 -5.57
CA PHE A 76 -10.73 1.48 -4.46
C PHE A 76 -12.18 1.38 -4.91
N TRP A 77 -12.52 1.98 -6.05
CA TRP A 77 -13.86 1.87 -6.63
C TRP A 77 -14.17 0.42 -7.04
N MET A 78 -13.22 -0.28 -7.64
CA MET A 78 -13.38 -1.68 -8.03
C MET A 78 -13.50 -2.62 -6.82
N MET A 79 -12.76 -2.33 -5.75
CA MET A 79 -12.85 -3.05 -4.48
C MET A 79 -14.26 -2.94 -3.87
N ASP A 80 -14.80 -1.73 -3.81
CA ASP A 80 -16.17 -1.46 -3.32
C ASP A 80 -17.23 -2.12 -4.21
N PHE A 81 -17.08 -2.00 -5.54
CA PHE A 81 -17.99 -2.64 -6.49
C PHE A 81 -18.01 -4.17 -6.34
N ILE A 82 -16.85 -4.83 -6.27
CA ILE A 82 -16.79 -6.29 -6.11
C ILE A 82 -17.26 -6.72 -4.72
N GLY A 83 -16.90 -5.97 -3.67
CA GLY A 83 -17.39 -6.20 -2.31
C GLY A 83 -18.92 -6.10 -2.20
N SER A 84 -19.54 -5.18 -2.98
CA SER A 84 -21.01 -5.06 -3.04
C SER A 84 -21.70 -6.25 -3.74
N VAL A 85 -21.03 -6.89 -4.72
CA VAL A 85 -21.55 -8.03 -5.47
C VAL A 85 -21.32 -9.36 -4.73
N LEU A 86 -20.19 -9.49 -4.01
CA LEU A 86 -19.81 -10.68 -3.25
C LEU A 86 -19.59 -10.35 -1.76
N PRO A 87 -20.67 -9.99 -1.04
CA PRO A 87 -20.56 -9.59 0.36
C PRO A 87 -20.05 -10.73 1.26
N ASN A 88 -19.24 -10.37 2.26
CA ASN A 88 -18.76 -11.23 3.35
C ASN A 88 -17.81 -12.39 2.98
N MET A 89 -17.31 -12.47 1.74
CA MET A 89 -16.33 -13.49 1.34
C MET A 89 -14.86 -13.00 1.38
N GLY A 90 -14.62 -11.70 1.59
CA GLY A 90 -13.28 -11.11 1.56
C GLY A 90 -12.60 -11.19 0.17
N LEU A 91 -13.37 -11.52 -0.87
CA LEU A 91 -12.87 -11.67 -2.25
C LEU A 91 -12.73 -10.33 -2.96
N GLY A 92 -13.36 -9.25 -2.46
CA GLY A 92 -13.24 -7.90 -3.00
C GLY A 92 -11.78 -7.45 -3.11
N PHE A 93 -11.01 -7.65 -2.04
CA PHE A 93 -9.57 -7.38 -2.04
C PHE A 93 -8.81 -8.21 -3.09
N LEU A 94 -9.03 -9.53 -3.15
CA LEU A 94 -8.28 -10.41 -4.05
C LEU A 94 -8.56 -10.06 -5.51
N LEU A 95 -9.83 -9.98 -5.88
CA LEU A 95 -10.27 -9.77 -7.26
C LEU A 95 -9.99 -8.34 -7.75
N ALA A 96 -9.99 -7.34 -6.88
CA ALA A 96 -9.56 -5.97 -7.25
C ALA A 96 -8.02 -5.85 -7.34
N SER A 97 -7.29 -6.56 -6.47
CA SER A 97 -5.82 -6.48 -6.42
C SER A 97 -5.15 -7.18 -7.61
N ILE A 98 -5.69 -8.29 -8.12
CA ILE A 98 -5.13 -8.99 -9.29
C ILE A 98 -4.99 -8.05 -10.51
N PRO A 99 -6.06 -7.40 -11.01
CA PRO A 99 -5.98 -6.49 -12.15
C PRO A 99 -5.18 -5.23 -11.81
N PHE A 100 -5.27 -4.72 -10.58
CA PHE A 100 -4.47 -3.56 -10.16
C PHE A 100 -2.97 -3.84 -10.20
N VAL A 101 -2.51 -4.92 -9.57
CA VAL A 101 -1.08 -5.31 -9.55
C VAL A 101 -0.60 -5.65 -10.97
N PHE A 102 -1.44 -6.30 -11.78
CA PHE A 102 -1.12 -6.58 -13.18
C PHE A 102 -0.92 -5.30 -13.99
N LEU A 103 -1.88 -4.37 -13.95
CA LEU A 103 -1.83 -3.11 -14.69
C LEU A 103 -0.67 -2.21 -14.21
N MET A 104 -0.44 -2.13 -12.90
CA MET A 104 0.70 -1.41 -12.33
C MET A 104 2.02 -1.99 -12.82
N SER A 105 2.19 -3.31 -12.73
CA SER A 105 3.41 -3.99 -13.19
C SER A 105 3.62 -3.79 -14.70
N MET A 106 2.54 -3.81 -15.49
CA MET A 106 2.59 -3.58 -16.93
C MET A 106 2.90 -2.12 -17.30
N LEU A 107 2.45 -1.16 -16.48
CA LEU A 107 2.73 0.27 -16.66
C LEU A 107 4.20 0.60 -16.38
N TYR A 108 4.81 -0.07 -15.40
CA TYR A 108 6.21 0.17 -15.02
C TYR A 108 7.23 -0.70 -15.77
N CYS A 109 6.83 -1.86 -16.31
CA CYS A 109 7.70 -2.73 -17.08
C CYS A 109 8.12 -2.10 -18.42
N HIS A 110 9.39 -1.68 -18.51
CA HIS A 110 9.97 -1.05 -19.71
C HIS A 110 10.20 -2.05 -20.86
N GLU A 111 10.56 -3.30 -20.55
CA GLU A 111 10.81 -4.35 -21.55
C GLU A 111 9.69 -5.39 -21.53
N LYS A 112 8.80 -5.33 -22.52
CA LYS A 112 7.67 -6.27 -22.66
C LYS A 112 8.10 -7.57 -23.34
N THR A 113 9.05 -8.27 -22.72
CA THR A 113 9.47 -9.61 -23.15
C THR A 113 8.46 -10.65 -22.64
N ARG A 114 8.19 -11.72 -23.41
CA ARG A 114 7.25 -12.80 -23.00
C ARG A 114 7.52 -13.32 -21.59
N ARG A 115 8.80 -13.44 -21.21
CA ARG A 115 9.25 -13.85 -19.87
C ARG A 115 8.85 -12.85 -18.76
N ASN A 116 8.94 -11.55 -19.03
CA ASN A 116 8.59 -10.52 -18.06
C ASN A 116 7.07 -10.49 -17.87
N VAL A 117 6.30 -10.65 -18.95
CA VAL A 117 4.84 -10.74 -18.88
C VAL A 117 4.40 -11.95 -18.06
N THR A 118 5.01 -13.13 -18.25
CA THR A 118 4.66 -14.31 -17.44
C THR A 118 5.00 -14.13 -15.96
N ILE A 119 6.13 -13.48 -15.63
CA ILE A 119 6.49 -13.15 -14.24
C ILE A 119 5.49 -12.16 -13.64
N ILE A 120 5.07 -11.15 -14.41
CA ILE A 120 4.09 -10.16 -13.96
C ILE A 120 2.74 -10.83 -13.68
N VAL A 121 2.28 -11.70 -14.58
CA VAL A 121 1.02 -12.45 -14.38
C VAL A 121 1.13 -13.34 -13.14
N ALA A 122 2.23 -14.09 -13.01
CA ALA A 122 2.45 -14.94 -11.83
C ALA A 122 2.46 -14.12 -10.54
N ASN A 123 3.15 -12.98 -10.51
CA ASN A 123 3.21 -12.11 -9.34
C ASN A 123 1.86 -11.46 -9.02
N ALA A 124 1.12 -11.02 -10.03
CA ALA A 124 -0.21 -10.43 -9.88
C ALA A 124 -1.24 -11.44 -9.34
N LEU A 125 -1.00 -12.74 -9.47
CA LEU A 125 -1.84 -13.77 -8.85
C LEU A 125 -1.29 -14.18 -7.47
N LEU A 126 0.00 -14.50 -7.39
CA LEU A 126 0.62 -15.04 -6.18
C LEU A 126 0.66 -14.04 -5.03
N ALA A 127 1.05 -12.79 -5.28
CA ALA A 127 1.21 -11.80 -4.21
C ALA A 127 -0.15 -11.43 -3.58
N PRO A 128 -1.21 -11.09 -4.34
CA PRO A 128 -2.53 -10.85 -3.75
C PRO A 128 -3.12 -12.09 -3.08
N THR A 129 -2.93 -13.28 -3.65
CA THR A 129 -3.41 -14.54 -3.04
C THR A 129 -2.72 -14.80 -1.71
N PHE A 130 -1.40 -14.62 -1.64
CA PHE A 130 -0.66 -14.81 -0.41
C PHE A 130 -1.10 -13.82 0.69
N VAL A 131 -1.22 -12.54 0.34
CA VAL A 131 -1.69 -11.51 1.29
C VAL A 131 -3.11 -11.82 1.76
N TRP A 132 -3.99 -12.23 0.85
CA TRP A 132 -5.35 -12.63 1.19
C TRP A 132 -5.38 -13.83 2.14
N VAL A 133 -4.60 -14.89 1.87
CA VAL A 133 -4.49 -16.05 2.76
C VAL A 133 -3.98 -15.65 4.14
N VAL A 134 -2.97 -14.79 4.21
CA VAL A 134 -2.42 -14.33 5.49
C VAL A 134 -3.47 -13.54 6.27
N LEU A 135 -4.16 -12.59 5.62
CA LEU A 135 -5.19 -11.79 6.26
C LEU A 135 -6.39 -12.62 6.70
N TYR A 136 -6.85 -13.54 5.86
CA TYR A 136 -7.97 -14.41 6.16
C TYR A 136 -7.65 -15.39 7.30
N HIS A 137 -6.50 -16.05 7.26
CA HIS A 137 -6.16 -17.12 8.19
C HIS A 137 -5.54 -16.63 9.51
N PHE A 138 -4.68 -15.61 9.46
CA PHE A 138 -4.00 -15.11 10.67
C PHE A 138 -4.76 -14.00 11.37
N PHE A 139 -5.52 -13.19 10.62
CA PHE A 139 -6.21 -12.04 11.21
C PHE A 139 -7.72 -12.27 11.37
N LEU A 140 -8.31 -13.32 10.79
CA LEU A 140 -9.77 -13.56 10.78
C LEU A 140 -10.57 -12.33 10.31
N VAL A 141 -9.92 -11.38 9.63
CA VAL A 141 -10.54 -10.16 9.13
C VAL A 141 -11.03 -10.44 7.72
N SER A 142 -12.33 -10.70 7.58
CA SER A 142 -13.02 -10.55 6.31
C SER A 142 -13.15 -9.07 6.01
N MET A 143 -12.13 -8.47 5.38
CA MET A 143 -12.27 -7.10 4.87
C MET A 143 -13.28 -7.10 3.72
N PRO A 144 -14.15 -6.09 3.64
CA PRO A 144 -15.17 -5.98 2.59
C PRO A 144 -14.58 -6.08 1.17
#